data_AF-A0A2V9CSD7-F1
#
_entry.id   AF-A0A2V9CSD7-F1
#
_cell.length_a   1.000
_cell.length_b   1.000
_cell.length_c   1.000
_cell.angle_alpha   90.00
_cell.angle_beta   90.00
_cell.angle_gamma   90.00
#
_symmetry.space_group_name_H-M   'P 1'
#
loop_
_entity.id
_entity.type
_entity.pdbx_description
1 polymer ?
#
loop_
_entity_poly.entity_id
_entity_poly.type
_entity_poly.pdbx_seq_one_letter_code
_entity_poly.pdbx_strand_id
1 'polypeptide(L)'
;MKPQLAKANARRGQSLARSGGRSDVRSAEWNCDWVPSLAEPYLRGYAPHFERSKSVLGYRFLAQSSAASPPSGKNARLAASARASAGFFIGYLLDARGLPFLKVTPPEFLAFCFVEPLGGRFHRRLVSAPDSLMRRTAEYIRWLTHHPPRFELFADEHAVLVRHIPTHEWPSGRTEHYARNFTIETLAWLVRSALVRRLPEEIASSFDPTPASRAAHK
;
A
#
# COMPACT_ATOMS: atom_id res chain seq x y z
N MET A 1 10.32 -32.53 64.36
CA MET A 1 11.08 -33.79 64.24
C MET A 1 10.11 -34.95 63.99
N LYS A 2 9.99 -35.37 62.72
CA LYS A 2 9.94 -36.73 62.16
C LYS A 2 9.02 -36.79 60.93
N PRO A 3 9.46 -37.44 59.83
CA PRO A 3 8.87 -37.34 58.50
C PRO A 3 8.22 -38.66 58.03
N GLN A 4 7.31 -38.62 57.05
CA GLN A 4 6.94 -39.76 56.18
C GLN A 4 6.50 -39.20 54.81
N LEU A 5 7.26 -39.32 53.71
CA LEU A 5 7.51 -40.46 52.80
C LEU A 5 6.25 -41.06 52.15
N ALA A 6 6.06 -40.81 50.84
CA ALA A 6 5.83 -41.80 49.78
C ALA A 6 5.52 -41.10 48.43
N LYS A 7 6.42 -41.18 47.43
CA LYS A 7 6.39 -42.09 46.26
C LYS A 7 5.26 -41.76 45.26
N ALA A 8 5.57 -41.07 44.17
CA ALA A 8 6.02 -41.62 42.87
C ALA A 8 4.92 -42.35 42.08
N ASN A 9 4.61 -41.86 40.87
CA ASN A 9 4.47 -42.74 39.70
C ASN A 9 4.50 -41.97 38.38
N ALA A 10 5.48 -42.35 37.56
CA ALA A 10 5.59 -42.05 36.15
C ALA A 10 4.76 -43.06 35.33
N ARG A 11 4.03 -42.57 34.32
CA ARG A 11 3.68 -43.30 33.07
C ARG A 11 3.59 -42.23 31.97
N ARG A 12 4.60 -42.07 31.10
CA ARG A 12 4.94 -42.87 29.91
C ARG A 12 3.79 -42.98 28.91
N GLY A 13 3.80 -42.05 27.94
CA GLY A 13 3.63 -42.31 26.51
C GLY A 13 2.24 -42.63 25.98
N GLN A 14 1.70 -41.71 25.18
CA GLN A 14 1.14 -42.09 23.89
C GLN A 14 1.30 -40.97 22.86
N SER A 15 1.70 -41.42 21.67
CA SER A 15 2.15 -40.68 20.51
C SER A 15 1.00 -40.46 19.54
N LEU A 16 1.03 -39.32 18.85
CA LEU A 16 0.50 -39.04 17.51
C LEU A 16 -0.97 -39.39 17.22
N ALA A 17 -1.81 -38.35 17.11
CA ALA A 17 -2.78 -38.28 16.03
C ALA A 17 -2.99 -36.82 15.59
N ARG A 18 -2.65 -36.59 14.32
CA ARG A 18 -3.05 -35.46 13.48
C ARG A 18 -4.49 -35.01 13.78
N SER A 19 -4.64 -33.72 14.06
CA SER A 19 -5.79 -32.99 13.54
C SER A 19 -5.27 -31.69 12.96
N GLY A 20 -5.29 -31.62 11.63
CA GLY A 20 -5.00 -30.41 10.88
C GLY A 20 -6.07 -29.38 11.17
N GLY A 21 -5.83 -28.55 12.19
CA GLY A 21 -6.53 -27.29 12.34
C GLY A 21 -6.09 -26.37 11.21
N ARG A 22 -6.86 -26.33 10.13
CA ARG A 22 -6.91 -25.14 9.28
C ARG A 22 -7.29 -23.98 10.20
N SER A 23 -6.29 -23.26 10.69
CA SER A 23 -6.49 -21.97 11.34
C SER A 23 -7.08 -21.05 10.28
N ASP A 24 -8.39 -20.90 10.30
CA ASP A 24 -9.09 -19.89 9.53
C ASP A 24 -8.60 -18.55 10.06
N VAL A 25 -7.67 -17.92 9.33
CA VAL A 25 -6.95 -16.70 9.74
C VAL A 25 -7.91 -15.51 9.63
N ARG A 26 -8.95 -15.48 10.46
CA ARG A 26 -9.39 -14.23 11.10
C ARG A 26 -8.56 -14.08 12.36
N SER A 27 -7.27 -13.80 12.24
CA SER A 27 -6.53 -13.27 13.39
C SER A 27 -7.17 -11.91 13.69
N ALA A 28 -7.96 -11.83 14.76
CA ALA A 28 -8.67 -10.63 15.22
C ALA A 28 -7.76 -9.42 15.53
N GLU A 29 -6.46 -9.58 15.31
CA GLU A 29 -5.39 -8.65 15.62
C GLU A 29 -5.25 -7.50 14.61
N TRP A 30 -5.55 -7.75 13.32
CA TRP A 30 -5.32 -6.77 12.25
C TRP A 30 -6.63 -6.32 11.61
N ASN A 31 -7.04 -5.09 11.91
CA ASN A 31 -8.24 -4.45 11.38
C ASN A 31 -7.89 -3.18 10.57
N CYS A 32 -8.48 -3.05 9.38
CA CYS A 32 -8.34 -1.88 8.51
C CYS A 32 -9.68 -1.33 7.99
N ASP A 33 -10.83 -1.81 8.49
CA ASP A 33 -12.16 -1.42 7.98
C ASP A 33 -12.45 0.08 8.16
N TRP A 34 -11.74 0.74 9.07
CA TRP A 34 -11.81 2.19 9.30
C TRP A 34 -11.06 3.03 8.25
N VAL A 35 -10.16 2.42 7.47
CA VAL A 35 -9.25 3.12 6.54
C VAL A 35 -10.02 3.94 5.49
N PRO A 36 -11.06 3.42 4.81
CA PRO A 36 -11.81 4.20 3.82
C PRO A 36 -12.45 5.45 4.39
N SER A 37 -13.13 5.34 5.53
CA SER A 37 -13.79 6.49 6.19
C SER A 37 -12.78 7.53 6.66
N LEU A 38 -11.61 7.11 7.15
CA LEU A 38 -10.55 8.03 7.54
C LEU A 38 -9.90 8.73 6.33
N ALA A 39 -9.75 8.01 5.22
CA ALA A 39 -9.07 8.50 4.03
C ALA A 39 -9.96 9.39 3.15
N GLU A 40 -11.28 9.26 3.24
CA GLU A 40 -12.27 10.02 2.44
C GLU A 40 -11.99 11.53 2.32
N PRO A 41 -11.75 12.30 3.41
CA PRO A 41 -11.51 13.73 3.29
C PRO A 41 -10.20 14.07 2.55
N TYR A 42 -9.24 13.15 2.52
CA TYR A 42 -7.94 13.35 1.88
C TYR A 42 -7.90 12.84 0.44
N LEU A 43 -8.51 11.68 0.18
CA LEU A 43 -8.47 10.97 -1.11
C LEU A 43 -9.81 11.09 -1.86
N ARG A 44 -10.45 12.27 -1.82
CA ARG A 44 -11.70 12.51 -2.53
C ARG A 44 -11.55 12.20 -4.01
N GLY A 45 -12.46 11.40 -4.56
CA GLY A 45 -12.44 10.96 -5.97
C GLY A 45 -11.61 9.70 -6.23
N TYR A 46 -10.99 9.11 -5.19
CA TYR A 46 -10.34 7.81 -5.30
C TYR A 46 -11.28 6.72 -4.82
N ALA A 47 -11.46 5.68 -5.64
CA ALA A 47 -12.31 4.56 -5.27
C ALA A 47 -11.54 3.58 -4.35
N PRO A 48 -12.04 3.29 -3.13
CA PRO A 48 -11.44 2.30 -2.25
C PRO A 48 -11.75 0.88 -2.76
N HIS A 49 -10.73 0.03 -2.76
CA HIS A 49 -10.81 -1.38 -3.09
C HIS A 49 -10.06 -2.17 -2.02
N PHE A 50 -10.78 -3.02 -1.29
CA PHE A 50 -10.17 -3.87 -0.27
C PHE A 50 -9.21 -4.87 -0.91
N GLU A 51 -7.99 -4.96 -0.38
CA GLU A 51 -6.95 -5.87 -0.83
C GLU A 51 -6.53 -6.77 0.34
N ARG A 52 -6.65 -8.08 0.13
CA ARG A 52 -6.23 -9.09 1.10
C ARG A 52 -5.51 -10.23 0.40
N SER A 53 -4.28 -10.47 0.84
CA SER A 53 -3.48 -11.62 0.42
C SER A 53 -2.80 -12.25 1.63
N LYS A 54 -1.87 -13.18 1.39
CA LYS A 54 -1.01 -13.71 2.46
C LYS A 54 -0.01 -12.67 2.97
N SER A 55 0.31 -11.66 2.16
CA SER A 55 1.39 -10.71 2.46
C SER A 55 0.91 -9.30 2.78
N VAL A 56 -0.27 -8.90 2.32
CA VAL A 56 -0.83 -7.56 2.56
C VAL A 56 -2.29 -7.62 2.95
N LEU A 57 -2.71 -6.66 3.77
CA LEU A 57 -4.09 -6.45 4.21
C LEU A 57 -4.38 -4.95 4.28
N GLY A 58 -5.28 -4.44 3.46
CA GLY A 58 -5.58 -3.01 3.46
C GLY A 58 -6.51 -2.58 2.35
N TYR A 59 -6.41 -1.31 1.95
CA TYR A 59 -7.20 -0.72 0.88
C TYR A 59 -6.30 -0.09 -0.16
N ARG A 60 -6.58 -0.38 -1.44
CA ARG A 60 -6.13 0.42 -2.57
C ARG A 60 -7.13 1.53 -2.84
N PHE A 61 -6.63 2.71 -3.14
CA PHE A 61 -7.38 3.88 -3.55
C PHE A 61 -6.97 4.19 -4.98
N LEU A 62 -7.80 3.84 -5.95
CA LEU A 62 -7.49 4.00 -7.37
C LEU A 62 -7.81 5.43 -7.81
N ALA A 63 -6.85 6.11 -8.42
CA ALA A 63 -7.10 7.41 -9.04
C ALA A 63 -8.00 7.20 -10.27
N GLN A 64 -9.12 7.92 -10.32
CA GLN A 64 -10.03 7.88 -11.46
C GLN A 64 -9.66 8.99 -12.44
N SER A 65 -9.60 8.65 -13.74
CA SER A 65 -9.63 9.69 -14.78
C SER A 65 -11.03 10.29 -14.80
N SER A 66 -11.15 11.59 -14.52
CA SER A 66 -12.43 12.31 -14.52
C SER A 66 -13.14 12.34 -15.89
N ALA A 67 -12.56 11.75 -16.95
CA ALA A 67 -12.99 11.97 -18.33
C ALA A 67 -13.30 10.71 -19.17
N ALA A 68 -13.31 9.49 -18.62
CA ALA A 68 -13.48 8.29 -19.47
C ALA A 68 -14.59 7.36 -18.99
N SER A 69 -15.74 7.39 -19.68
CA SER A 69 -16.66 6.26 -19.72
C SER A 69 -15.90 4.97 -20.09
N PRO A 70 -16.15 3.83 -19.41
CA PRO A 70 -15.47 2.60 -19.75
C PRO A 70 -15.85 2.17 -21.18
N PRO A 71 -14.89 1.73 -22.01
CA PRO A 71 -15.22 1.11 -23.29
C PRO A 71 -16.03 -0.16 -23.03
N SER A 72 -17.28 -0.18 -23.47
CA SER A 72 -18.15 -1.36 -23.41
C SER A 72 -17.78 -2.30 -24.56
N GLY A 73 -17.32 -3.53 -24.26
CA GLY A 73 -17.08 -4.55 -25.28
C GLY A 73 -16.09 -5.65 -24.86
N LYS A 74 -16.14 -6.79 -25.54
CA LYS A 74 -15.26 -7.96 -25.28
C LYS A 74 -13.75 -7.65 -25.43
N ASN A 75 -13.38 -6.62 -26.18
CA ASN A 75 -12.00 -6.12 -26.33
C ASN A 75 -11.54 -5.21 -25.18
N ALA A 76 -12.45 -4.75 -24.33
CA ALA A 76 -12.13 -3.89 -23.18
C ALA A 76 -11.32 -4.63 -22.11
N ARG A 77 -11.49 -5.96 -22.00
CA ARG A 77 -10.84 -6.78 -20.97
C ARG A 77 -9.34 -6.95 -21.19
N LEU A 78 -8.91 -7.04 -22.46
CA LEU A 78 -7.49 -7.07 -22.84
C LEU A 78 -6.85 -5.69 -22.74
N ALA A 79 -7.54 -4.64 -23.18
CA ALA A 79 -7.07 -3.25 -23.08
C ALA A 79 -6.99 -2.72 -21.62
N ALA A 80 -7.86 -3.20 -20.73
CA ALA A 80 -7.84 -2.85 -19.31
C ALA A 80 -6.57 -3.34 -18.59
N SER A 81 -6.00 -4.48 -18.99
CA SER A 81 -4.77 -5.02 -18.37
C SER A 81 -3.50 -4.24 -18.75
N ALA A 82 -3.55 -3.47 -19.85
CA ALA A 82 -2.47 -2.60 -20.31
C ALA A 82 -2.70 -1.13 -19.94
N ARG A 83 -3.81 -0.82 -19.26
CA ARG A 83 -4.18 0.55 -18.94
C ARG A 83 -3.33 1.05 -17.78
N ALA A 84 -2.66 2.18 -17.99
CA ALA A 84 -1.92 2.86 -16.95
C ALA A 84 -2.84 3.13 -15.75
N SER A 85 -2.36 2.80 -14.55
CA SER A 85 -3.09 3.00 -13.29
C SER A 85 -2.12 3.60 -12.27
N ALA A 86 -2.67 4.39 -11.36
CA ALA A 86 -1.94 4.81 -10.18
C ALA A 86 -2.91 5.07 -9.04
N GLY A 87 -2.38 5.13 -7.84
CA GLY A 87 -3.18 5.33 -6.65
C GLY A 87 -2.37 5.18 -5.39
N PHE A 88 -3.08 4.91 -4.29
CA PHE A 88 -2.47 4.73 -2.98
C PHE A 88 -2.87 3.38 -2.39
N PHE A 89 -2.01 2.78 -1.60
CA PHE A 89 -2.37 1.69 -0.71
C PHE A 89 -2.15 2.14 0.73
N ILE A 90 -3.03 1.73 1.64
CA ILE A 90 -2.91 1.95 3.08
C ILE A 90 -3.31 0.65 3.79
N GLY A 91 -2.43 0.13 4.64
CA GLY A 91 -2.69 -1.12 5.33
C GLY A 91 -1.45 -1.77 5.94
N TYR A 92 -1.56 -3.07 6.22
CA TYR A 92 -0.53 -3.87 6.84
C TYR A 92 0.26 -4.67 5.79
N LEU A 93 1.58 -4.73 5.98
CA LEU A 93 2.45 -5.77 5.45
C LEU A 93 2.57 -6.85 6.51
N LEU A 94 2.16 -8.07 6.16
CA LEU A 94 2.13 -9.24 7.05
C LEU A 94 3.23 -10.24 6.73
N ASP A 95 3.81 -10.17 5.53
CA ASP A 95 4.88 -11.06 5.07
C ASP A 95 5.85 -10.27 4.17
N ALA A 96 7.16 -10.40 4.42
CA ALA A 96 8.19 -9.63 3.74
C ALA A 96 8.23 -9.91 2.23
N ARG A 97 7.71 -11.07 1.79
CA ARG A 97 7.59 -11.43 0.38
C ARG A 97 6.62 -10.53 -0.40
N GLY A 98 5.73 -9.80 0.28
CA GLY A 98 4.82 -8.85 -0.37
C GLY A 98 5.55 -7.63 -0.95
N LEU A 99 6.56 -7.13 -0.24
CA LEU A 99 7.37 -5.97 -0.62
C LEU A 99 8.85 -6.23 -0.28
N PRO A 100 9.52 -7.14 -1.00
CA PRO A 100 10.85 -7.62 -0.62
C PRO A 100 11.93 -6.52 -0.63
N PHE A 101 11.73 -5.47 -1.41
CA PHE A 101 12.65 -4.34 -1.51
C PHE A 101 12.75 -3.50 -0.22
N LEU A 102 11.75 -3.56 0.66
CA LEU A 102 11.76 -2.82 1.94
C LEU A 102 12.74 -3.40 2.97
N LYS A 103 13.12 -4.69 2.86
CA LYS A 103 14.02 -5.37 3.81
C LYS A 103 13.61 -5.22 5.28
N VAL A 104 12.32 -5.25 5.55
CA VAL A 104 11.72 -5.09 6.88
C VAL A 104 11.37 -6.42 7.54
N THR A 105 11.06 -6.38 8.84
CA THR A 105 10.50 -7.52 9.59
C THR A 105 9.03 -7.25 9.91
N PRO A 106 8.08 -7.81 9.14
CA PRO A 106 6.65 -7.70 9.43
C PRO A 106 6.29 -8.22 10.83
N PRO A 107 5.16 -7.78 11.41
CA PRO A 107 4.16 -6.89 10.80
C PRO A 107 4.58 -5.41 10.78
N GLU A 108 4.25 -4.75 9.67
CA GLU A 108 4.39 -3.31 9.51
C GLU A 108 3.09 -2.68 9.04
N PHE A 109 2.85 -1.43 9.44
CA PHE A 109 1.78 -0.61 8.88
C PHE A 109 2.37 0.41 7.93
N LEU A 110 1.78 0.53 6.75
CA LEU A 110 2.37 1.29 5.67
C LEU A 110 1.34 1.99 4.81
N ALA A 111 1.85 2.97 4.07
CA ALA A 111 1.15 3.60 2.98
C ALA A 111 2.12 3.81 1.82
N PHE A 112 1.67 3.54 0.61
CA PHE A 112 2.46 3.84 -0.58
C PHE A 112 1.63 4.39 -1.73
N CYS A 113 2.27 5.18 -2.58
CA CYS A 113 1.76 5.45 -3.91
C CYS A 113 2.25 4.38 -4.89
N PHE A 114 1.35 3.80 -5.69
CA PHE A 114 1.71 2.85 -6.75
C PHE A 114 1.50 3.45 -8.13
N VAL A 115 2.29 2.98 -9.10
CA VAL A 115 2.16 3.32 -10.52
C VAL A 115 2.34 2.05 -11.35
N GLU A 116 1.36 1.74 -12.18
CA GLU A 116 1.32 0.52 -12.98
C GLU A 116 1.04 0.85 -14.46
N PRO A 117 1.55 0.03 -15.41
CA PRO A 117 2.47 -1.09 -15.19
C PRO A 117 3.89 -0.60 -14.89
N LEU A 118 4.60 -1.36 -14.06
CA LEU A 118 6.01 -1.12 -13.74
C LEU A 118 6.86 -1.07 -15.01
N GLY A 119 7.76 -0.08 -15.10
CA GLY A 119 8.65 0.07 -16.25
C GLY A 119 7.97 0.55 -17.54
N GLY A 120 6.64 0.73 -17.57
CA GLY A 120 5.90 1.28 -18.70
C GLY A 120 6.17 2.78 -18.93
N ARG A 121 5.71 3.33 -20.07
CA ARG A 121 5.89 4.76 -20.41
C ARG A 121 5.35 5.69 -19.31
N PHE A 122 4.18 5.37 -18.77
CA PHE A 122 3.54 6.13 -17.70
C PHE A 122 4.39 6.12 -16.41
N HIS A 123 4.81 4.92 -15.98
CA HIS A 123 5.73 4.75 -14.85
C HIS A 123 7.05 5.52 -15.04
N ARG A 124 7.74 5.34 -16.17
CA ARG A 124 9.00 6.04 -16.45
C ARG A 124 8.85 7.55 -16.38
N ARG A 125 7.74 8.11 -16.87
CA ARG A 125 7.47 9.55 -16.84
C ARG A 125 7.18 10.07 -15.43
N LEU A 126 6.36 9.37 -14.66
CA LEU A 126 5.96 9.81 -13.32
C LEU A 126 6.97 9.50 -12.22
N VAL A 127 7.84 8.52 -12.45
CA VAL A 127 8.75 7.98 -11.45
C VAL A 127 10.19 8.18 -11.86
N SER A 128 10.62 7.53 -12.95
CA SER A 128 12.04 7.39 -13.27
C SER A 128 12.68 8.66 -13.83
N ALA A 129 11.94 9.45 -14.61
CA ALA A 129 12.43 10.65 -15.30
C ALA A 129 13.03 11.68 -14.32
N PRO A 130 14.00 12.50 -14.77
CA PRO A 130 14.40 13.70 -14.04
C PRO A 130 13.18 14.59 -13.78
N ASP A 131 13.09 15.18 -12.59
CA ASP A 131 11.99 16.06 -12.16
C ASP A 131 10.58 15.43 -12.25
N SER A 132 10.51 14.11 -12.23
CA SER A 132 9.24 13.38 -12.21
C SER A 132 8.38 13.80 -11.02
N LEU A 133 7.06 13.59 -11.13
CA LEU A 133 6.12 13.92 -10.06
C LEU A 133 6.51 13.24 -8.74
N MET A 134 6.90 11.97 -8.78
CA MET A 134 7.26 11.22 -7.58
C MET A 134 8.59 11.69 -6.98
N ARG A 135 9.60 12.02 -7.79
CA ARG A 135 10.87 12.57 -7.30
C ARG A 135 10.68 13.92 -6.60
N ARG A 136 9.99 14.86 -7.26
CA ARG A 136 9.70 16.18 -6.67
C ARG A 136 8.88 16.06 -5.40
N THR A 137 7.92 15.13 -5.36
CA THR A 137 7.11 14.87 -4.17
C THR A 137 7.96 14.33 -3.02
N ALA A 138 8.81 13.33 -3.29
CA ALA A 138 9.71 12.76 -2.28
C ALA A 138 10.66 13.81 -1.70
N GLU A 139 11.25 14.65 -2.56
CA GLU A 139 12.14 15.74 -2.15
C GLU A 139 11.42 16.78 -1.31
N TYR A 140 10.22 17.20 -1.73
CA TYR A 140 9.40 18.16 -1.00
C TYR A 140 8.98 17.65 0.38
N ILE A 141 8.49 16.40 0.47
CA ILE A 141 8.08 15.83 1.76
C ILE A 141 9.30 15.62 2.66
N ARG A 142 10.44 15.20 2.10
CA ARG A 142 11.70 15.07 2.86
C ARG A 142 12.14 16.40 3.47
N TRP A 143 11.95 17.50 2.75
CA TRP A 143 12.21 18.84 3.28
C TRP A 143 11.26 19.22 4.43
N LEU A 144 9.98 18.83 4.35
CA LEU A 144 8.98 19.09 5.40
C LEU A 144 9.12 18.21 6.66
N THR A 145 9.74 17.03 6.54
CA THR A 145 9.74 16.00 7.59
C THR A 145 11.15 15.72 8.12
N HIS A 146 11.53 16.44 9.17
CA HIS A 146 12.86 16.32 9.77
C HIS A 146 13.09 15.00 10.53
N HIS A 147 12.03 14.34 11.01
CA HIS A 147 12.14 13.09 11.78
C HIS A 147 11.56 11.88 11.03
N PRO A 148 12.17 10.68 11.17
CA PRO A 148 11.56 9.42 10.72
C PRO A 148 10.21 9.14 11.39
N PRO A 149 9.33 8.31 10.80
CA PRO A 149 9.46 7.61 9.50
C PRO A 149 9.19 8.55 8.31
N ARG A 150 10.11 8.54 7.33
CA ARG A 150 10.01 9.37 6.12
C ARG A 150 9.42 8.57 4.96
N PHE A 151 9.00 9.29 3.92
CA PHE A 151 8.76 8.64 2.64
C PHE A 151 10.08 8.29 1.97
N GLU A 152 10.18 7.06 1.49
CA GLU A 152 11.27 6.53 0.69
C GLU A 152 10.79 6.36 -0.76
N LEU A 153 11.68 6.69 -1.70
CA LEU A 153 11.40 6.59 -3.13
C LEU A 153 12.09 5.34 -3.70
N PHE A 154 11.27 4.42 -4.22
CA PHE A 154 11.70 3.22 -4.92
C PHE A 154 11.34 3.34 -6.40
N ALA A 155 12.26 3.88 -7.19
CA ALA A 155 11.98 4.27 -8.57
C ALA A 155 11.80 3.10 -9.55
N ASP A 156 12.16 1.88 -9.12
CA ASP A 156 12.13 0.66 -9.91
C ASP A 156 11.13 -0.37 -9.36
N GLU A 157 10.27 0.05 -8.43
CA GLU A 157 9.30 -0.80 -7.75
C GLU A 157 7.87 -0.33 -8.00
N HIS A 158 6.91 -1.26 -7.94
CA HIS A 158 5.49 -0.92 -8.12
C HIS A 158 4.96 0.02 -7.02
N ALA A 159 5.46 -0.13 -5.79
CA ALA A 159 5.21 0.73 -4.65
C ALA A 159 6.31 1.79 -4.61
N VAL A 160 6.03 2.94 -5.23
CA VAL A 160 7.02 3.93 -5.63
C VAL A 160 7.41 4.85 -4.48
N LEU A 161 6.43 5.38 -3.75
CA LEU A 161 6.64 6.33 -2.67
C LEU A 161 6.06 5.72 -1.40
N VAL A 162 6.91 5.20 -0.53
CA VAL A 162 6.51 4.35 0.60
C VAL A 162 6.84 5.02 1.91
N ARG A 163 5.89 5.02 2.85
CA ARG A 163 6.12 5.30 4.27
C ARG A 163 5.63 4.09 5.04
N HIS A 164 6.40 3.63 6.02
CA HIS A 164 6.04 2.45 6.82
C HIS A 164 6.57 2.58 8.24
N ILE A 165 5.97 1.81 9.16
CA ILE A 165 6.41 1.68 10.55
C ILE A 165 6.20 0.27 11.08
N PRO A 166 7.14 -0.24 11.90
CA PRO A 166 6.96 -1.49 12.60
C PRO A 166 5.80 -1.42 13.59
N THR A 167 4.98 -2.47 13.66
CA THR A 167 3.87 -2.53 14.62
C THR A 167 4.24 -3.25 15.92
N HIS A 168 5.36 -3.97 15.95
CA HIS A 168 5.82 -4.73 17.13
C HIS A 168 6.20 -3.84 18.33
N GLU A 169 6.48 -2.56 18.09
CA GLU A 169 6.79 -1.58 19.14
C GLU A 169 5.53 -0.93 19.71
N TRP A 170 4.35 -1.20 19.14
CA TRP A 170 3.12 -0.55 19.58
C TRP A 170 2.55 -1.21 20.84
N PRO A 171 2.01 -0.41 21.78
CA PRO A 171 1.31 -0.94 22.95
C PRO A 171 0.14 -1.86 22.55
N SER A 172 0.05 -3.01 23.20
CA SER A 172 -1.04 -3.97 23.01
C SER A 172 -2.40 -3.29 23.20
N GLY A 173 -3.33 -3.55 22.28
CA GLY A 173 -4.68 -2.95 22.30
C GLY A 173 -4.76 -1.50 21.82
N ARG A 174 -3.63 -0.89 21.40
CA ARG A 174 -3.61 0.46 20.78
C ARG A 174 -3.22 0.46 19.31
N THR A 175 -3.09 -0.71 18.68
CA THR A 175 -2.71 -0.86 17.27
C THR A 175 -3.48 0.06 16.33
N GLU A 176 -4.81 0.07 16.43
CA GLU A 176 -5.65 0.95 15.59
C GLU A 176 -5.36 2.43 15.85
N HIS A 177 -5.18 2.85 17.11
CA HIS A 177 -4.89 4.25 17.43
C HIS A 177 -3.61 4.73 16.74
N TYR A 178 -2.52 3.96 16.82
CA TYR A 178 -1.25 4.30 16.18
C TYR A 178 -1.35 4.25 14.65
N ALA A 179 -2.02 3.24 14.10
CA ALA A 179 -2.26 3.13 12.66
C ALA A 179 -3.08 4.32 12.11
N ARG A 180 -4.10 4.79 12.85
CA ARG A 180 -4.89 5.97 12.47
C ARG A 180 -4.06 7.24 12.49
N ASN A 181 -3.27 7.48 13.54
CA ASN A 181 -2.40 8.67 13.62
C ASN A 181 -1.40 8.68 12.46
N PHE A 182 -0.74 7.54 12.23
CA PHE A 182 0.15 7.36 11.09
C PHE A 182 -0.56 7.67 9.76
N THR A 183 -1.80 7.19 9.58
CA THR A 183 -2.57 7.40 8.35
C THR A 183 -2.91 8.88 8.15
N ILE A 184 -3.37 9.58 9.20
CA ILE A 184 -3.69 11.02 9.15
C ILE A 184 -2.47 11.83 8.75
N GLU A 185 -1.33 11.61 9.42
CA GLU A 185 -0.08 12.32 9.11
C GLU A 185 0.38 12.04 7.67
N THR A 186 0.35 10.78 7.27
CA THR A 186 0.73 10.36 5.91
C THR A 186 -0.12 11.07 4.87
N LEU A 187 -1.44 11.02 5.02
CA LEU A 187 -2.37 11.63 4.08
C LEU A 187 -2.24 13.16 4.04
N ALA A 188 -2.02 13.80 5.19
CA ALA A 188 -1.77 15.23 5.26
C ALA A 188 -0.53 15.63 4.43
N TRP A 189 0.56 14.86 4.48
CA TRP A 189 1.74 15.10 3.65
C TRP A 189 1.50 14.85 2.16
N LEU A 190 0.77 13.79 1.81
CA LEU A 190 0.41 13.51 0.42
C LEU A 190 -0.46 14.62 -0.17
N VAL A 191 -1.45 15.12 0.58
CA VAL A 191 -2.28 16.26 0.15
C VAL A 191 -1.46 17.54 0.04
N ARG A 192 -0.64 17.86 1.06
CA ARG A 192 0.18 19.08 1.08
C ARG A 192 1.23 19.12 -0.04
N SER A 193 1.70 17.96 -0.49
CA SER A 193 2.59 17.84 -1.66
C SER A 193 1.88 18.03 -3.01
N ALA A 194 0.56 18.19 -3.00
CA ALA A 194 -0.32 18.19 -4.16
C ALA A 194 -0.33 16.87 -4.97
N LEU A 195 0.34 15.80 -4.51
CA LEU A 195 0.36 14.51 -5.21
C LEU A 195 -1.05 13.96 -5.42
N VAL A 196 -1.90 14.01 -4.38
CA VAL A 196 -3.29 13.51 -4.45
C VAL A 196 -4.10 14.23 -5.55
N ARG A 197 -3.89 15.54 -5.73
CA ARG A 197 -4.59 16.32 -6.76
C ARG A 197 -4.01 16.08 -8.16
N ARG A 198 -2.69 15.96 -8.28
CA ARG A 198 -2.00 15.87 -9.58
C ARG A 198 -2.07 14.49 -10.22
N LEU A 199 -2.14 13.42 -9.42
CA LEU A 199 -2.10 12.06 -9.95
C LEU A 199 -3.26 11.75 -10.93
N PRO A 200 -4.53 12.14 -10.69
CA PRO A 200 -5.61 11.96 -11.65
C PRO A 200 -5.41 12.78 -12.94
N GLU A 201 -4.86 13.99 -12.84
CA GLU A 201 -4.53 14.84 -13.99
C GLU A 201 -3.50 14.13 -14.89
N GLU A 202 -2.46 13.55 -14.29
CA GLU A 202 -1.43 12.80 -15.01
C GLU A 202 -1.97 11.54 -15.69
N ILE A 203 -2.92 10.86 -15.06
CA ILE A 203 -3.61 9.70 -15.65
C ILE A 203 -4.45 10.16 -16.84
N ALA A 204 -5.20 11.25 -16.73
CA ALA A 204 -6.00 11.79 -17.83
C ALA A 204 -5.11 12.15 -19.03
N SER A 205 -4.01 12.87 -18.81
CA SER A 205 -3.06 13.24 -19.87
C SER A 205 -2.32 12.04 -20.49
N SER A 206 -2.29 10.88 -19.82
CA SER A 206 -1.69 9.67 -20.38
C SER A 206 -2.55 8.99 -21.46
N PHE A 207 -3.84 9.33 -21.51
CA PHE A 207 -4.80 8.78 -22.47
C PHE A 207 -5.10 9.69 -23.65
N ASP A 208 -4.66 10.95 -23.62
CA ASP A 208 -4.75 11.82 -24.80
C ASP A 208 -3.65 11.43 -25.79
N PRO A 209 -3.99 10.87 -26.96
CA PRO A 209 -3.05 10.86 -28.06
C PRO A 209 -2.86 12.32 -28.45
N THR A 210 -1.70 12.89 -28.15
CA THR A 210 -1.24 14.12 -28.81
C THR A 210 -1.61 13.99 -30.30
N PRO A 211 -2.49 14.85 -30.87
CA PRO A 211 -2.69 14.81 -32.30
C PRO A 211 -1.32 15.07 -32.91
N ALA A 212 -0.88 14.14 -33.75
CA ALA A 212 0.32 14.29 -34.55
C ALA A 212 0.34 15.72 -35.07
N SER A 213 1.45 16.41 -34.83
CA SER A 213 1.72 17.74 -35.35
C SER A 213 1.34 17.78 -36.84
N ARG A 214 0.14 18.30 -37.12
CA ARG A 214 -0.18 18.92 -38.39
C ARG A 214 0.49 20.28 -38.34
N ALA A 215 1.77 20.30 -38.70
CA ALA A 215 2.36 21.46 -39.32
C ALA A 215 2.59 21.08 -40.79
N ALA A 216 1.61 21.43 -41.61
CA ALA A 216 1.79 21.64 -43.03
C ALA A 216 2.49 22.99 -43.27
N HIS A 217 3.03 23.14 -44.49
CA HIS A 217 3.67 24.30 -45.13
C HIS A 217 5.21 24.37 -44.94
N LYS A 218 6.03 24.33 -45.98
CA LYS A 218 5.84 24.59 -47.42
C LYS A 218 6.59 23.57 -48.27
#